data_AF-A0A7H0XI74-F1
#
_entry.id   AF-A0A7H0XI74-F1
#
_cell.length_a   1.000
_cell.length_b   1.000
_cell.length_c   1.000
_cell.angle_alpha   90.00
_cell.angle_beta   90.00
_cell.angle_gamma   90.00
#
_symmetry.space_group_name_H-M   'P 1'
#
loop_
_entity.id
_entity.type
_entity.pdbx_description
1 polymer ?
#
loop_
_entity_poly.entity_id
_entity_poly.type
_entity_poly.pdbx_seq_one_letter_code
_entity_poly.pdbx_strand_id
1 'polypeptide(L)'
;NPLAEIFNERRITSLGPGGLNRDTAQFEVRDVHATHYGRICPIETPEGPNIGLILNFATYAKVNEYGFLQTPYYKVVDGVVHYDQVEYLTAAEEIGFNTAQSTVKVNEKNEIIDEQITMRHNYTYVIGSPKDVDYLEVAPNQMVSIAAGCIPFLENDDANRALMGSNMQRQAVPLLEAEAPFVATGIEAEIAKYSSSNFQAINDGIVEYVDGNKIKVRNTKNTLDTYYLKNFQRSNQDTVVHQKPLVKEGDEIKKGDLLVDGSSFKDGELALGKNVVVAFTTYKGYNYEDAIILNERLVKDDVFTSIHIEEQTIQFRTSRAGDDELTADIPNVSKYSIRHLNANGIVRVGSEVVPGDVLVGRVSPKGDDNPSQEEKLLSAILQQRQQNVKDTSLKVKNGHAGTVIGVEVLSRENKDQLEDGIDKIVKVSIAVKRKIKVGDKMSGRHGNKGVVSIVLPEEDMPYLEDGTPVDVMLNPQGVPSRMNIGQVLEIHLGMVAKTLKCKYVTPAFDGIKKEDIFKAIEEANLPKSGKQKLIDPITGEAFDNPVSVGVMYMLKLNHMVDDKMHSRSVGPYSLITQQP
;
A
#
# COMPACT_ATOMS: atom_id res chain seq x y z
N ASN A 1 1.63 -1.06 -3.81
CA ASN A 1 0.42 -1.88 -3.63
C ASN A 1 -0.55 -1.59 -4.78
N PRO A 2 -1.60 -2.39 -4.98
CA PRO A 2 -2.55 -2.22 -6.10
C PRO A 2 -3.28 -0.88 -6.11
N LEU A 3 -3.62 -0.34 -4.93
CA LEU A 3 -4.32 0.94 -4.83
C LEU A 3 -3.44 2.12 -5.30
N ALA A 4 -2.13 2.06 -5.04
CA ALA A 4 -1.17 3.06 -5.50
C ALA A 4 -0.99 3.05 -7.03
N GLU A 5 -1.12 1.87 -7.65
CA GLU A 5 -1.10 1.72 -9.11
C GLU A 5 -2.34 2.36 -9.74
N ILE A 6 -3.52 1.98 -9.26
CA ILE A 6 -4.81 2.52 -9.74
C ILE A 6 -4.85 4.05 -9.59
N PHE A 7 -4.36 4.57 -8.45
CA PHE A 7 -4.20 6.01 -8.27
C PHE A 7 -3.31 6.65 -9.34
N ASN A 8 -2.19 6.02 -9.68
CA ASN A 8 -1.26 6.59 -10.63
C ASN A 8 -1.85 6.63 -12.05
N GLU A 9 -2.63 5.61 -12.42
CA GLU A 9 -3.31 5.51 -13.72
C GLU A 9 -4.52 6.45 -13.82
N ARG A 10 -5.19 6.74 -12.70
CA ARG A 10 -6.36 7.63 -12.63
C ARG A 10 -6.04 9.06 -12.16
N ARG A 11 -4.77 9.44 -12.23
CA ARG A 11 -4.29 10.77 -11.82
C ARG A 11 -4.54 11.80 -12.89
N ILE A 12 -5.02 12.97 -12.46
CA ILE A 12 -5.13 14.18 -13.27
C ILE A 12 -4.07 15.17 -12.77
N THR A 13 -3.30 15.75 -13.69
CA THR A 13 -2.27 16.74 -13.35
C THR A 13 -2.47 18.02 -14.15
N SER A 14 -2.48 19.15 -13.46
CA SER A 14 -2.44 20.48 -14.07
C SER A 14 -1.00 20.93 -14.36
N LEU A 15 0.00 20.14 -13.94
CA LEU A 15 1.42 20.38 -14.17
C LEU A 15 1.90 19.70 -15.47
N GLY A 16 2.93 20.24 -16.11
CA GLY A 16 3.59 19.65 -17.27
C GLY A 16 3.65 20.61 -18.47
N PRO A 17 4.12 20.13 -19.65
CA PRO A 17 4.16 20.94 -20.87
C PRO A 17 2.77 21.47 -21.23
N GLY A 18 2.63 22.79 -21.36
CA GLY A 18 1.35 23.45 -21.63
C GLY A 18 0.43 23.60 -20.40
N GLY A 19 0.85 23.09 -19.23
CA GLY A 19 0.15 23.26 -17.97
C GLY A 19 0.71 24.41 -17.12
N LEU A 20 0.37 24.37 -15.84
CA LEU A 20 0.80 25.32 -14.83
C LEU A 20 2.16 24.93 -14.24
N ASN A 21 2.90 25.94 -13.80
CA ASN A 21 4.04 25.72 -12.92
C ASN A 21 3.57 25.79 -11.46
N ARG A 22 4.12 24.91 -10.62
CA ARG A 22 3.78 24.80 -9.20
C ARG A 22 3.96 26.11 -8.46
N ASP A 23 5.04 26.83 -8.75
CA ASP A 23 5.43 28.02 -8.01
C ASP A 23 4.66 29.28 -8.49
N THR A 24 4.03 29.23 -9.68
CA THR A 24 3.23 30.34 -10.23
C THR A 24 1.72 30.10 -10.16
N ALA A 25 1.29 28.89 -9.82
CA ALA A 25 -0.12 28.54 -9.74
C ALA A 25 -0.82 29.29 -8.61
N GLN A 26 -1.83 30.09 -8.98
CA GLN A 26 -2.65 30.87 -8.06
C GLN A 26 -3.56 29.99 -7.21
N PHE A 27 -4.08 30.56 -6.12
CA PHE A 27 -4.96 29.86 -5.18
C PHE A 27 -6.25 29.37 -5.84
N GLU A 28 -6.86 30.17 -6.72
CA GLU A 28 -8.14 29.87 -7.38
C GLU A 28 -8.11 28.56 -8.17
N VAL A 29 -6.97 28.22 -8.77
CA VAL A 29 -6.84 26.98 -9.56
C VAL A 29 -6.62 25.75 -8.68
N ARG A 30 -6.23 25.95 -7.41
CA ARG A 30 -6.02 24.88 -6.44
C ARG A 30 -7.28 24.56 -5.64
N ASP A 31 -8.28 25.44 -5.72
CA ASP A 31 -9.51 25.32 -4.96
C ASP A 31 -10.45 24.26 -5.56
N VAL A 32 -11.37 23.76 -4.73
CA VAL A 32 -12.35 22.76 -5.14
C VAL A 32 -13.54 23.47 -5.79
N HIS A 33 -13.69 23.31 -7.10
CA HIS A 33 -14.81 23.89 -7.83
C HIS A 33 -16.06 22.98 -7.79
N ALA A 34 -17.26 23.56 -7.82
CA ALA A 34 -18.52 22.81 -7.74
C ALA A 34 -18.70 21.79 -8.89
N THR A 35 -18.11 22.06 -10.06
CA THR A 35 -18.13 21.14 -11.23
C THR A 35 -17.29 19.88 -11.04
N HIS A 36 -16.41 19.85 -10.03
CA HIS A 36 -15.62 18.65 -9.72
C HIS A 36 -16.50 17.47 -9.30
N TYR A 37 -17.70 17.74 -8.78
CA TYR A 37 -18.60 16.71 -8.30
C TYR A 37 -18.84 15.60 -9.34
N GLY A 38 -18.64 14.35 -8.94
CA GLY A 38 -18.78 13.17 -9.81
C GLY A 38 -17.67 12.99 -10.85
N ARG A 39 -16.77 13.97 -11.02
CA ARG A 39 -15.74 14.00 -12.06
C ARG A 39 -14.34 13.89 -11.46
N ILE A 40 -14.06 14.69 -10.45
CA ILE A 40 -12.78 14.80 -9.76
C ILE A 40 -13.04 14.67 -8.27
N CYS A 41 -12.28 13.81 -7.60
CA CYS A 41 -12.40 13.63 -6.16
C CYS A 41 -11.98 14.91 -5.41
N PRO A 42 -12.83 15.47 -4.53
CA PRO A 42 -12.51 16.67 -3.77
C PRO A 42 -11.59 16.41 -2.57
N ILE A 43 -11.41 15.14 -2.18
CA ILE A 43 -10.65 14.73 -0.99
C ILE A 43 -9.23 14.32 -1.37
N GLU A 44 -9.06 13.53 -2.43
CA GLU A 44 -7.80 12.87 -2.71
C GLU A 44 -6.85 13.76 -3.53
N THR A 45 -5.95 14.43 -2.83
CA THR A 45 -4.84 15.21 -3.41
C THR A 45 -3.58 15.06 -2.54
N PRO A 46 -2.36 15.19 -3.09
CA PRO A 46 -1.14 15.18 -2.29
C PRO A 46 -1.08 16.37 -1.32
N GLU A 47 -0.59 16.12 -0.12
CA GLU A 47 -0.26 17.18 0.83
C GLU A 47 0.96 18.00 0.36
N GLY A 48 0.99 19.28 0.72
CA GLY A 48 2.13 20.17 0.47
C GLY A 48 2.03 20.96 -0.85
N PRO A 49 3.17 21.26 -1.52
CA PRO A 49 3.20 22.22 -2.63
C PRO A 49 2.34 21.87 -3.85
N ASN A 50 1.95 20.61 -4.00
CA ASN A 50 1.16 20.11 -5.14
C ASN A 50 -0.35 20.02 -4.86
N ILE A 51 -0.81 20.48 -3.69
CA ILE A 51 -2.23 20.47 -3.33
C ILE A 51 -3.07 21.20 -4.41
N GLY A 52 -4.16 20.57 -4.82
CA GLY A 52 -5.07 21.11 -5.85
C GLY A 52 -4.54 21.05 -7.29
N LEU A 53 -3.26 20.72 -7.51
CA LEU A 53 -2.65 20.60 -8.84
C LEU A 53 -2.54 19.17 -9.33
N ILE A 54 -2.53 18.23 -8.40
CA ILE A 54 -2.61 16.80 -8.66
C ILE A 54 -3.91 16.32 -8.02
N LEU A 55 -4.82 15.83 -8.85
CA LEU A 55 -6.15 15.40 -8.50
C LEU A 55 -6.37 13.97 -9.03
N ASN A 56 -7.49 13.35 -8.70
CA ASN A 56 -7.87 12.05 -9.25
C ASN A 56 -9.28 12.05 -9.77
N PHE A 57 -9.53 11.19 -10.75
CA PHE A 57 -10.89 10.88 -11.17
C PHE A 57 -11.73 10.39 -10.00
N ALA A 58 -12.98 10.87 -9.96
CA ALA A 58 -14.00 10.23 -9.14
C ALA A 58 -14.32 8.82 -9.68
N THR A 59 -15.07 8.04 -8.92
CA THR A 59 -15.27 6.59 -9.17
C THR A 59 -15.83 6.31 -10.58
N TYR A 60 -16.90 7.00 -10.98
CA TYR A 60 -17.59 6.77 -12.25
C TYR A 60 -17.26 7.79 -13.34
N ALA A 61 -16.29 8.68 -13.10
CA ALA A 61 -15.90 9.69 -14.05
C ALA A 61 -15.36 9.07 -15.35
N LYS A 62 -15.74 9.68 -16.48
CA LYS A 62 -15.29 9.28 -17.82
C LYS A 62 -14.84 10.50 -18.62
N VAL A 63 -13.91 10.30 -19.54
CA VAL A 63 -13.49 11.31 -20.52
C VAL A 63 -14.23 11.06 -21.83
N ASN A 64 -14.86 12.08 -22.40
CA ASN A 64 -15.54 11.97 -23.68
C ASN A 64 -14.57 12.11 -24.87
N GLU A 65 -15.07 11.97 -26.10
CA GLU A 65 -14.25 12.03 -27.32
C GLU A 65 -13.53 13.37 -27.52
N TYR A 66 -14.03 14.45 -26.90
CA TYR A 66 -13.45 15.80 -26.96
C TYR A 66 -12.49 16.09 -25.80
N GLY A 67 -12.31 15.16 -24.86
CA GLY A 67 -11.43 15.34 -23.70
C GLY A 67 -12.09 15.97 -22.48
N PHE A 68 -13.41 16.19 -22.47
CA PHE A 68 -14.12 16.72 -21.31
C PHE A 68 -14.53 15.61 -20.34
N LEU A 69 -14.52 15.96 -19.04
CA LEU A 69 -14.93 15.07 -17.98
C LEU A 69 -16.46 15.01 -17.88
N GLN A 70 -16.98 13.80 -17.81
CA GLN A 70 -18.39 13.49 -17.66
C GLN A 70 -18.61 12.59 -16.45
N THR A 71 -19.81 12.68 -15.88
CA THR A 71 -20.28 11.81 -14.80
C THR A 71 -21.66 11.28 -15.15
N PRO A 72 -22.00 10.03 -14.78
CA PRO A 72 -23.29 9.45 -15.09
C PRO A 72 -24.40 9.92 -14.14
N TYR A 73 -25.62 9.96 -14.65
CA TYR A 73 -26.85 10.19 -13.91
C TYR A 73 -27.99 9.31 -14.47
N TYR A 74 -28.94 8.95 -13.62
CA TYR A 74 -30.22 8.40 -14.05
C TYR A 74 -31.19 9.53 -14.39
N LYS A 75 -31.91 9.39 -15.50
CA LYS A 75 -32.93 10.36 -15.89
C LYS A 75 -34.17 10.21 -15.02
N VAL A 76 -34.76 11.34 -14.62
CA VAL A 76 -36.00 11.39 -13.87
C VAL A 76 -37.07 12.09 -14.71
N VAL A 77 -38.24 11.46 -14.86
CA VAL A 77 -39.38 12.01 -15.60
C VAL A 77 -40.61 11.93 -14.72
N ASP A 78 -41.24 13.09 -14.45
CA ASP A 78 -42.44 13.20 -13.61
C ASP A 78 -42.30 12.56 -12.22
N GLY A 79 -41.08 12.57 -11.64
CA GLY A 79 -40.78 11.98 -10.34
C GLY A 79 -40.51 10.46 -10.37
N VAL A 80 -40.43 9.85 -11.56
CA VAL A 80 -40.06 8.45 -11.78
C VAL A 80 -38.62 8.36 -12.26
N VAL A 81 -37.81 7.55 -11.59
CA VAL A 81 -36.39 7.30 -11.91
C VAL A 81 -36.27 6.20 -12.97
N HIS A 82 -35.61 6.49 -14.08
CA HIS A 82 -35.35 5.54 -15.16
C HIS A 82 -33.97 4.89 -15.00
N TYR A 83 -33.90 3.79 -14.24
CA TYR A 83 -32.65 3.06 -14.01
C TYR A 83 -32.07 2.38 -15.26
N ASP A 84 -32.88 2.20 -16.30
CA ASP A 84 -32.47 1.70 -17.61
C ASP A 84 -31.75 2.75 -18.47
N GLN A 85 -31.88 4.05 -18.13
CA GLN A 85 -31.35 5.17 -18.90
C GLN A 85 -30.29 5.93 -18.10
N VAL A 86 -29.03 5.59 -18.35
CA VAL A 86 -27.87 6.31 -17.80
C VAL A 86 -27.35 7.31 -18.82
N GLU A 87 -27.41 8.60 -18.47
CA GLU A 87 -26.85 9.68 -19.28
C GLU A 87 -25.56 10.22 -18.66
N TYR A 88 -24.52 10.38 -19.47
CA TYR A 88 -23.24 10.97 -19.04
C TYR A 88 -23.21 12.46 -19.38
N LEU A 89 -23.14 13.31 -18.37
CA LEU A 89 -23.20 14.76 -18.55
C LEU A 89 -21.84 15.41 -18.28
N THR A 90 -21.40 16.28 -19.18
CA THR A 90 -20.28 17.21 -18.94
C THR A 90 -20.71 18.30 -17.95
N ALA A 91 -19.73 19.03 -17.41
CA ALA A 91 -20.00 20.16 -16.53
C ALA A 91 -20.86 21.25 -17.20
N ALA A 92 -20.79 21.40 -18.53
CA ALA A 92 -21.60 22.36 -19.27
C ALA A 92 -23.02 21.86 -19.53
N GLU A 93 -23.18 20.57 -19.85
CA GLU A 93 -24.49 19.94 -20.08
C GLU A 93 -25.31 19.82 -18.79
N GLU A 94 -24.66 19.71 -17.63
CA GLU A 94 -25.32 19.66 -16.33
C GLU A 94 -25.97 21.00 -15.92
N ILE A 95 -25.57 22.11 -16.53
CA ILE A 95 -26.10 23.45 -16.22
C ILE A 95 -27.58 23.52 -16.61
N GLY A 96 -28.40 24.03 -15.70
CA GLY A 96 -29.84 24.21 -15.89
C GLY A 96 -30.69 23.04 -15.39
N PHE A 97 -30.09 21.88 -15.13
CA PHE A 97 -30.82 20.72 -14.58
C PHE A 97 -30.78 20.68 -13.05
N ASN A 98 -31.82 20.09 -12.47
CA ASN A 98 -31.91 19.79 -11.05
C ASN A 98 -31.44 18.36 -10.78
N THR A 99 -30.31 18.23 -10.11
CA THR A 99 -29.69 16.94 -9.77
C THR A 99 -29.93 16.58 -8.31
N ALA A 100 -30.55 15.43 -8.05
CA ALA A 100 -30.79 14.91 -6.71
C ALA A 100 -29.73 13.87 -6.30
N GLN A 101 -29.54 13.72 -4.99
CA GLN A 101 -28.60 12.76 -4.40
C GLN A 101 -29.10 11.32 -4.54
N SER A 102 -28.17 10.38 -4.63
CA SER A 102 -28.49 8.94 -4.73
C SER A 102 -29.17 8.35 -3.48
N THR A 103 -29.10 9.02 -2.33
CA THR A 103 -29.69 8.57 -1.06
C THR A 103 -31.20 8.82 -0.92
N VAL A 104 -31.82 9.43 -1.93
CA VAL A 104 -33.26 9.69 -1.97
C VAL A 104 -34.04 8.38 -1.99
N LYS A 105 -35.15 8.32 -1.24
CA LYS A 105 -35.96 7.10 -1.14
C LYS A 105 -36.87 6.94 -2.35
N VAL A 106 -36.84 5.76 -2.94
CA VAL A 106 -37.60 5.38 -4.14
C VAL A 106 -38.43 4.14 -3.84
N ASN A 107 -39.66 4.07 -4.37
CA ASN A 107 -40.54 2.91 -4.19
C ASN A 107 -40.28 1.81 -5.24
N GLU A 108 -40.99 0.67 -5.14
CA GLU A 108 -40.86 -0.46 -6.09
C GLU A 108 -41.23 -0.11 -7.54
N LYS A 109 -41.92 1.02 -7.77
CA LYS A 109 -42.27 1.54 -9.11
C LYS A 109 -41.29 2.59 -9.61
N ASN A 110 -40.16 2.77 -8.91
CA ASN A 110 -39.16 3.79 -9.18
C ASN A 110 -39.63 5.24 -8.97
N GLU A 111 -40.72 5.48 -8.25
CA GLU A 111 -41.18 6.82 -7.90
C GLU A 111 -40.49 7.32 -6.62
N ILE A 112 -40.07 8.58 -6.63
CA ILE A 112 -39.47 9.20 -5.46
C ILE A 112 -40.54 9.46 -4.39
N ILE A 113 -40.28 9.01 -3.16
CA ILE A 113 -41.22 9.05 -2.03
C ILE A 113 -41.09 10.35 -1.23
N ASP A 114 -39.88 10.90 -1.13
CA ASP A 114 -39.59 12.05 -0.28
C ASP A 114 -40.31 13.32 -0.79
N GLU A 115 -41.11 13.96 0.06
CA GLU A 115 -41.90 15.14 -0.34
C GLU A 115 -41.04 16.38 -0.62
N GLN A 116 -39.91 16.50 0.07
CA GLN A 116 -38.95 17.58 -0.10
C GLN A 116 -37.55 17.00 -0.34
N ILE A 117 -36.98 17.36 -1.49
CA ILE A 117 -35.68 16.87 -1.93
C ILE A 117 -34.73 18.05 -2.05
N THR A 118 -33.53 17.88 -1.49
CA THR A 118 -32.44 18.82 -1.74
C THR A 118 -31.80 18.47 -3.07
N MET A 119 -31.88 19.39 -4.02
CA MET A 119 -31.33 19.26 -5.36
C MET A 119 -30.23 20.28 -5.56
N ARG A 120 -29.23 19.93 -6.36
CA ARG A 120 -28.25 20.89 -6.83
C ARG A 120 -28.70 21.47 -8.16
N HIS A 121 -28.71 22.80 -8.23
CA HIS A 121 -29.03 23.59 -9.41
C HIS A 121 -27.99 24.71 -9.58
N ASN A 122 -27.30 24.73 -10.73
CA ASN A 122 -26.33 25.78 -11.10
C ASN A 122 -25.36 26.15 -9.95
N TYR A 123 -24.73 25.14 -9.34
CA TYR A 123 -23.78 25.24 -8.24
C TYR A 123 -24.35 25.59 -6.86
N THR A 124 -25.66 25.79 -6.74
CA THR A 124 -26.36 26.05 -5.48
C THR A 124 -27.26 24.87 -5.09
N TYR A 125 -27.71 24.85 -3.84
CA TYR A 125 -28.68 23.86 -3.35
C TYR A 125 -30.06 24.51 -3.25
N VAL A 126 -31.06 23.84 -3.83
CA VAL A 126 -32.47 24.23 -3.81
C VAL A 126 -33.29 23.09 -3.24
N ILE A 127 -34.37 23.41 -2.52
CA ILE A 127 -35.32 22.43 -2.01
C ILE A 127 -36.54 22.47 -2.93
N GLY A 128 -36.97 21.32 -3.42
CA GLY A 128 -38.14 21.19 -4.27
C GLY A 128 -38.83 19.85 -4.13
N SER A 129 -39.78 19.59 -5.03
CA SER A 129 -40.58 18.38 -5.04
C SER A 129 -39.97 17.30 -5.95
N PRO A 130 -40.39 16.02 -5.82
CA PRO A 130 -40.01 14.94 -6.74
C PRO A 130 -40.12 15.26 -8.23
N LYS A 131 -41.10 16.11 -8.61
CA LYS A 131 -41.35 16.46 -10.01
C LYS A 131 -40.37 17.48 -10.57
N ASP A 132 -39.67 18.18 -9.70
CA ASP A 132 -38.68 19.18 -10.08
C ASP A 132 -37.30 18.54 -10.35
N VAL A 133 -37.13 17.25 -10.03
CA VAL A 133 -35.88 16.51 -10.25
C VAL A 133 -35.78 16.08 -11.71
N ASP A 134 -34.70 16.48 -12.38
CA ASP A 134 -34.40 16.07 -13.75
C ASP A 134 -33.48 14.84 -13.79
N TYR A 135 -32.54 14.76 -12.85
CA TYR A 135 -31.53 13.70 -12.80
C TYR A 135 -31.25 13.25 -11.36
N LEU A 136 -30.94 11.96 -11.21
CA LEU A 136 -30.53 11.33 -9.96
C LEU A 136 -29.10 10.78 -10.11
N GLU A 137 -28.27 10.95 -9.08
CA GLU A 137 -26.96 10.30 -9.02
C GLU A 137 -27.05 8.77 -9.10
N VAL A 138 -26.01 8.14 -9.65
CA VAL A 138 -26.01 6.68 -9.82
C VAL A 138 -25.59 5.93 -8.56
N ALA A 139 -24.76 6.55 -7.72
CA ALA A 139 -24.22 5.92 -6.52
C ALA A 139 -23.74 6.96 -5.48
N PRO A 140 -23.76 6.64 -4.18
CA PRO A 140 -23.36 7.56 -3.11
C PRO A 140 -21.84 7.83 -3.10
N ASN A 141 -21.03 6.87 -3.55
CA ASN A 141 -19.58 7.02 -3.71
C ASN A 141 -19.19 7.69 -5.04
N GLN A 142 -20.14 8.20 -5.82
CA GLN A 142 -19.88 8.83 -7.11
C GLN A 142 -18.97 10.06 -7.02
N MET A 143 -19.05 10.81 -5.92
CA MET A 143 -18.24 12.03 -5.74
C MET A 143 -16.78 11.77 -5.36
N VAL A 144 -16.47 10.59 -4.81
CA VAL A 144 -15.12 10.27 -4.30
C VAL A 144 -14.32 9.43 -5.29
N SER A 145 -13.00 9.41 -5.12
CA SER A 145 -12.10 8.49 -5.81
C SER A 145 -12.17 7.10 -5.20
N ILE A 146 -11.57 6.13 -5.89
CA ILE A 146 -11.49 4.74 -5.45
C ILE A 146 -10.79 4.62 -4.07
N ALA A 147 -9.69 5.35 -3.84
CA ALA A 147 -8.96 5.26 -2.57
C ALA A 147 -9.71 5.89 -1.39
N ALA A 148 -10.36 7.04 -1.61
CA ALA A 148 -11.23 7.65 -0.59
C ALA A 148 -12.47 6.77 -0.33
N GLY A 149 -13.03 6.17 -1.38
CA GLY A 149 -14.17 5.25 -1.30
C GLY A 149 -13.89 3.95 -0.54
N CYS A 150 -12.61 3.58 -0.32
CA CYS A 150 -12.21 2.42 0.51
C CYS A 150 -12.22 2.69 2.03
N ILE A 151 -12.51 3.94 2.43
CA ILE A 151 -12.58 4.33 3.84
C ILE A 151 -14.03 4.09 4.32
N PRO A 152 -14.27 3.16 5.27
CA PRO A 152 -15.60 2.98 5.85
C PRO A 152 -15.95 4.20 6.71
N PHE A 153 -17.24 4.51 6.87
CA PHE A 153 -17.68 5.66 7.68
C PHE A 153 -17.01 6.99 7.28
N LEU A 154 -16.73 7.17 5.99
CA LEU A 154 -16.09 8.36 5.46
C LEU A 154 -16.86 9.63 5.82
N GLU A 155 -18.19 9.54 5.88
CA GLU A 155 -19.10 10.62 6.29
C GLU A 155 -18.91 11.09 7.75
N ASN A 156 -18.17 10.33 8.57
CA ASN A 156 -17.89 10.64 9.98
C ASN A 156 -16.47 11.15 10.22
N ASP A 157 -15.70 11.36 9.15
CA ASP A 157 -14.35 11.90 9.22
C ASP A 157 -14.28 13.32 8.66
N ASP A 158 -13.47 14.17 9.29
CA ASP A 158 -13.06 15.44 8.70
C ASP A 158 -12.35 15.21 7.36
N ALA A 159 -12.61 16.08 6.39
CA ALA A 159 -12.08 15.95 5.02
C ALA A 159 -10.55 15.91 4.98
N ASN A 160 -9.85 16.63 5.88
CA ASN A 160 -8.39 16.58 5.92
C ASN A 160 -7.89 15.21 6.39
N ARG A 161 -8.62 14.53 7.28
CA ARG A 161 -8.28 13.18 7.75
C ARG A 161 -8.60 12.13 6.72
N ALA A 162 -9.70 12.28 6.00
CA ALA A 162 -10.01 11.45 4.84
C ALA A 162 -8.92 11.55 3.75
N LEU A 163 -8.43 12.77 3.46
CA LEU A 163 -7.32 13.01 2.52
C LEU A 163 -6.04 12.29 2.98
N MET A 164 -5.70 12.42 4.26
CA MET A 164 -4.55 11.71 4.85
C MET A 164 -4.75 10.19 4.76
N GLY A 165 -5.95 9.70 5.08
CA GLY A 165 -6.32 8.29 5.00
C GLY A 165 -6.16 7.70 3.61
N SER A 166 -6.70 8.36 2.58
CA SER A 166 -6.55 7.93 1.18
C SER A 166 -5.08 7.93 0.75
N ASN A 167 -4.31 8.95 1.13
CA ASN A 167 -2.89 9.03 0.82
C ASN A 167 -2.06 7.95 1.52
N MET A 168 -2.37 7.61 2.77
CA MET A 168 -1.65 6.61 3.56
C MET A 168 -1.95 5.18 3.09
N GLN A 169 -3.18 4.88 2.66
CA GLN A 169 -3.50 3.59 2.05
C GLN A 169 -2.61 3.27 0.83
N ARG A 170 -2.25 4.27 0.03
CA ARG A 170 -1.31 4.11 -1.11
C ARG A 170 0.12 3.81 -0.69
N GLN A 171 0.49 4.17 0.55
CA GLN A 171 1.83 3.92 1.10
C GLN A 171 1.93 2.58 1.83
N ALA A 172 0.81 1.84 1.96
CA ALA A 172 0.81 0.56 2.64
C ALA A 172 1.69 -0.47 1.90
N VAL A 173 2.58 -1.14 2.62
CA VAL A 173 3.42 -2.20 2.04
C VAL A 173 2.65 -3.52 2.00
N PRO A 174 2.81 -4.33 0.92
CA PRO A 174 2.29 -5.69 0.92
C PRO A 174 2.88 -6.51 2.07
N LEU A 175 1.99 -7.12 2.86
CA LEU A 175 2.34 -8.01 3.95
C LEU A 175 2.59 -9.43 3.43
N LEU A 176 3.32 -10.24 4.21
CA LEU A 176 3.61 -11.64 3.89
C LEU A 176 2.32 -12.46 3.74
N GLU A 177 1.40 -12.29 4.69
CA GLU A 177 0.06 -12.85 4.63
C GLU A 177 -0.95 -11.71 4.64
N ALA A 178 -1.76 -11.59 3.60
CA ALA A 178 -2.81 -10.60 3.52
C ALA A 178 -4.05 -11.02 4.32
N GLU A 179 -4.84 -10.06 4.80
CA GLU A 179 -6.11 -10.32 5.48
C GLU A 179 -7.16 -9.31 5.00
N ALA A 180 -8.33 -9.82 4.61
CA ALA A 180 -9.44 -8.99 4.18
C ALA A 180 -9.98 -8.17 5.38
N PRO A 181 -10.35 -6.89 5.19
CA PRO A 181 -10.88 -6.08 6.27
C PRO A 181 -12.25 -6.60 6.74
N PHE A 182 -12.47 -6.68 8.06
CA PHE A 182 -13.78 -7.07 8.61
C PHE A 182 -14.88 -6.03 8.34
N VAL A 183 -14.50 -4.76 8.27
CA VAL A 183 -15.37 -3.65 7.91
C VAL A 183 -14.91 -3.12 6.55
N ALA A 184 -15.64 -3.44 5.49
CA ALA A 184 -15.32 -3.07 4.12
C ALA A 184 -16.32 -2.05 3.56
N THR A 185 -16.05 -1.55 2.36
CA THR A 185 -16.91 -0.60 1.65
C THR A 185 -17.64 -1.23 0.46
N GLY A 186 -17.18 -2.40 0.01
CA GLY A 186 -17.68 -3.13 -1.16
C GLY A 186 -16.86 -2.87 -2.42
N ILE A 187 -16.06 -1.79 -2.45
CA ILE A 187 -15.20 -1.44 -3.58
C ILE A 187 -13.98 -2.39 -3.66
N GLU A 188 -13.62 -3.03 -2.55
CA GLU A 188 -12.44 -3.90 -2.44
C GLU A 188 -12.48 -5.08 -3.42
N ALA A 189 -13.65 -5.66 -3.67
CA ALA A 189 -13.85 -6.75 -4.63
C ALA A 189 -13.72 -6.27 -6.09
N GLU A 190 -14.27 -5.09 -6.40
CA GLU A 190 -14.13 -4.48 -7.73
C GLU A 190 -12.67 -4.10 -8.02
N ILE A 191 -11.93 -3.60 -7.02
CA ILE A 191 -10.49 -3.33 -7.14
C ILE A 191 -9.73 -4.62 -7.44
N ALA A 192 -10.04 -5.70 -6.72
CA ALA A 192 -9.40 -6.99 -6.97
C ALA A 192 -9.70 -7.51 -8.37
N LYS A 193 -10.92 -7.35 -8.85
CA LYS A 193 -11.32 -7.76 -10.19
C LYS A 193 -10.55 -7.00 -11.27
N TYR A 194 -10.51 -5.67 -11.20
CA TYR A 194 -9.93 -4.83 -12.26
C TYR A 194 -8.45 -4.49 -12.08
N SER A 195 -7.80 -4.92 -11.01
CA SER A 195 -6.36 -4.72 -10.83
C SER A 195 -5.55 -5.54 -11.83
N SER A 196 -4.55 -4.92 -12.43
CA SER A 196 -3.56 -5.58 -13.31
C SER A 196 -2.79 -6.73 -12.62
N SER A 197 -2.76 -6.71 -11.29
CA SER A 197 -2.09 -7.71 -10.47
C SER A 197 -2.86 -9.02 -10.39
N ASN A 198 -4.16 -9.04 -10.72
CA ASN A 198 -4.99 -10.23 -10.72
C ASN A 198 -5.35 -10.63 -12.15
N PHE A 199 -5.45 -11.94 -12.39
CA PHE A 199 -5.85 -12.49 -13.68
C PHE A 199 -7.33 -12.81 -13.67
N GLN A 200 -8.02 -12.35 -14.72
CA GLN A 200 -9.38 -12.74 -15.03
C GLN A 200 -9.39 -13.88 -16.05
N ALA A 201 -10.37 -14.78 -15.92
CA ALA A 201 -10.64 -15.80 -16.91
C ALA A 201 -11.08 -15.15 -18.24
N ILE A 202 -10.46 -15.55 -19.35
CA ILE A 202 -10.74 -15.00 -20.69
C ILE A 202 -11.99 -15.67 -21.28
N ASN A 203 -12.16 -16.95 -20.98
CA ASN A 203 -13.22 -17.81 -21.50
C ASN A 203 -13.80 -18.67 -20.36
N ASP A 204 -15.03 -19.14 -20.58
CA ASP A 204 -15.64 -20.13 -19.70
C ASP A 204 -14.93 -21.49 -19.86
N GLY A 205 -14.70 -22.18 -18.75
CA GLY A 205 -13.98 -23.44 -18.76
C GLY A 205 -13.87 -24.11 -17.41
N ILE A 206 -13.15 -25.23 -17.38
CA ILE A 206 -12.85 -25.99 -16.17
C ILE A 206 -11.35 -25.92 -15.92
N VAL A 207 -10.95 -25.71 -14.67
CA VAL A 207 -9.54 -25.73 -14.28
C VAL A 207 -9.01 -27.16 -14.37
N GLU A 208 -8.06 -27.39 -15.26
CA GLU A 208 -7.44 -28.70 -15.46
C GLU A 208 -6.16 -28.85 -14.64
N TYR A 209 -5.48 -27.74 -14.33
CA TYR A 209 -4.22 -27.79 -13.61
C TYR A 209 -3.91 -26.46 -12.91
N VAL A 210 -3.46 -26.55 -11.66
CA VAL A 210 -3.02 -25.41 -10.85
C VAL A 210 -1.67 -25.75 -10.21
N ASP A 211 -0.67 -24.90 -10.40
CA ASP A 211 0.53 -24.89 -9.58
C ASP A 211 0.90 -23.45 -9.19
N GLY A 212 1.99 -23.29 -8.42
CA GLY A 212 2.45 -21.97 -8.00
C GLY A 212 2.98 -21.09 -9.13
N ASN A 213 3.26 -21.63 -10.33
CA ASN A 213 3.84 -20.91 -11.47
C ASN A 213 2.86 -20.69 -12.63
N LYS A 214 1.82 -21.51 -12.78
CA LYS A 214 0.86 -21.45 -13.89
C LYS A 214 -0.47 -22.10 -13.53
N ILE A 215 -1.51 -21.61 -14.20
CA ILE A 215 -2.87 -22.15 -14.17
C ILE A 215 -3.27 -22.51 -15.60
N LYS A 216 -3.92 -23.66 -15.77
CA LYS A 216 -4.46 -24.08 -17.07
C LYS A 216 -5.97 -24.28 -16.98
N VAL A 217 -6.69 -23.58 -17.83
CA VAL A 217 -8.15 -23.66 -17.95
C VAL A 217 -8.49 -24.28 -19.30
N ARG A 218 -9.31 -25.33 -19.27
CA ARG A 218 -9.85 -25.99 -20.46
C ARG A 218 -11.14 -25.29 -20.85
N ASN A 219 -11.14 -24.60 -21.98
CA ASN A 219 -12.33 -23.89 -22.45
C ASN A 219 -13.37 -24.85 -23.01
N THR A 220 -14.60 -24.37 -23.15
CA THR A 220 -15.70 -25.06 -23.84
C THR A 220 -15.39 -25.47 -25.29
N LYS A 221 -14.40 -24.83 -25.94
CA LYS A 221 -13.88 -25.18 -27.28
C LYS A 221 -12.75 -26.22 -27.26
N ASN A 222 -12.49 -26.87 -26.13
CA ASN A 222 -11.39 -27.80 -25.88
C ASN A 222 -9.97 -27.23 -26.02
N THR A 223 -9.82 -25.90 -26.11
CA THR A 223 -8.51 -25.21 -26.08
C THR A 223 -8.02 -25.04 -24.65
N LEU A 224 -6.70 -25.03 -24.44
CA LEU A 224 -6.06 -24.78 -23.14
C LEU A 224 -5.59 -23.34 -23.05
N ASP A 225 -6.22 -22.56 -22.19
CA ASP A 225 -5.74 -21.24 -21.81
C ASP A 225 -4.74 -21.40 -20.66
N THR A 226 -3.50 -20.96 -20.88
CA THR A 226 -2.41 -21.07 -19.88
C THR A 226 -2.05 -19.69 -19.36
N TYR A 227 -2.14 -19.51 -18.05
CA TYR A 227 -1.82 -18.29 -17.33
C TYR A 227 -0.51 -18.50 -16.57
N TYR A 228 0.49 -17.64 -16.77
CA TYR A 228 1.77 -17.71 -16.04
C TYR A 228 1.79 -16.71 -14.90
N LEU A 229 2.07 -17.21 -13.69
CA LEU A 229 2.08 -16.45 -12.45
C LEU A 229 3.41 -15.72 -12.26
N LYS A 230 3.31 -14.53 -11.66
CA LYS A 230 4.46 -13.73 -11.23
C LYS A 230 4.83 -14.15 -9.80
N ASN A 231 6.02 -14.70 -9.62
CA ASN A 231 6.53 -15.14 -8.32
C ASN A 231 7.78 -14.37 -7.90
N PHE A 232 7.73 -13.79 -6.71
CA PHE A 232 8.84 -13.07 -6.08
C PHE A 232 9.53 -12.06 -7.01
N GLN A 233 8.73 -11.31 -7.78
CA GLN A 233 9.26 -10.26 -8.65
C GLN A 233 9.41 -8.95 -7.88
N ARG A 234 10.47 -8.21 -8.20
CA ARG A 234 10.72 -6.89 -7.63
C ARG A 234 9.74 -5.86 -8.21
N SER A 235 9.15 -5.04 -7.34
CA SER A 235 8.39 -3.85 -7.73
C SER A 235 9.28 -2.61 -7.81
N ASN A 236 8.76 -1.52 -8.38
CA ASN A 236 9.47 -0.23 -8.46
C ASN A 236 9.81 0.41 -7.10
N GLN A 237 9.12 0.03 -6.02
CA GLN A 237 9.39 0.49 -4.65
C GLN A 237 10.08 -0.60 -3.81
N ASP A 238 10.78 -1.53 -4.46
CA ASP A 238 11.53 -2.62 -3.82
C ASP A 238 10.67 -3.56 -2.96
N THR A 239 9.33 -3.50 -3.05
CA THR A 239 8.39 -4.49 -2.48
C THR A 239 8.23 -5.70 -3.40
N VAL A 240 7.60 -6.76 -2.89
CA VAL A 240 7.35 -8.01 -3.64
C VAL A 240 6.06 -7.99 -4.45
N VAL A 241 6.13 -8.47 -5.69
CA VAL A 241 5.00 -8.88 -6.52
C VAL A 241 4.95 -10.40 -6.54
N HIS A 242 3.94 -10.97 -5.91
CA HIS A 242 3.71 -12.41 -5.84
C HIS A 242 2.23 -12.71 -6.02
N GLN A 243 1.90 -13.65 -6.90
CA GLN A 243 0.54 -14.11 -7.16
C GLN A 243 0.34 -15.51 -6.58
N LYS A 244 -0.77 -15.70 -5.88
CA LYS A 244 -1.23 -16.98 -5.34
C LYS A 244 -2.48 -17.42 -6.12
N PRO A 245 -2.56 -18.68 -6.59
CA PRO A 245 -3.80 -19.20 -7.18
C PRO A 245 -4.96 -19.13 -6.20
N LEU A 246 -6.12 -18.64 -6.65
CA LEU A 246 -7.37 -18.65 -5.88
C LEU A 246 -8.18 -19.91 -6.18
N VAL A 247 -8.15 -20.36 -7.43
CA VAL A 247 -8.91 -21.50 -7.96
C VAL A 247 -8.20 -22.83 -7.70
N LYS A 248 -8.97 -23.91 -7.66
CA LYS A 248 -8.51 -25.29 -7.49
C LYS A 248 -8.76 -26.10 -8.77
N GLU A 249 -8.04 -27.21 -8.89
CA GLU A 249 -8.28 -28.17 -9.98
C GLU A 249 -9.71 -28.72 -9.89
N GLY A 250 -10.42 -28.69 -11.02
CA GLY A 250 -11.82 -29.10 -11.13
C GLY A 250 -12.85 -27.97 -10.96
N ASP A 251 -12.44 -26.75 -10.61
CA ASP A 251 -13.36 -25.62 -10.49
C ASP A 251 -13.92 -25.20 -11.87
N GLU A 252 -15.23 -24.94 -11.93
CA GLU A 252 -15.89 -24.35 -13.10
C GLU A 252 -15.77 -22.83 -13.04
N ILE A 253 -15.28 -22.22 -14.12
CA ILE A 253 -14.95 -20.81 -14.18
C ILE A 253 -15.72 -20.15 -15.32
N LYS A 254 -16.26 -18.97 -15.06
CA LYS A 254 -16.86 -18.10 -16.07
C LYS A 254 -15.90 -17.00 -16.49
N LYS A 255 -16.08 -16.51 -17.71
CA LYS A 255 -15.38 -15.34 -18.23
C LYS A 255 -15.52 -14.17 -17.26
N GLY A 256 -14.38 -13.61 -16.86
CA GLY A 256 -14.29 -12.49 -15.93
C GLY A 256 -14.11 -12.88 -14.46
N ASP A 257 -14.15 -14.18 -14.12
CA ASP A 257 -13.87 -14.66 -12.76
C ASP A 257 -12.37 -14.52 -12.44
N LEU A 258 -12.06 -14.27 -11.17
CA LEU A 258 -10.70 -14.12 -10.68
C LEU A 258 -10.02 -15.48 -10.52
N LEU A 259 -8.83 -15.61 -11.10
CA LEU A 259 -8.03 -16.84 -11.04
C LEU A 259 -7.00 -16.81 -9.91
N VAL A 260 -6.55 -15.62 -9.52
CA VAL A 260 -5.39 -15.41 -8.65
C VAL A 260 -5.58 -14.20 -7.76
N ASP A 261 -4.99 -14.27 -6.58
CA ASP A 261 -4.76 -13.14 -5.70
C ASP A 261 -3.30 -12.69 -5.79
N GLY A 262 -3.08 -11.44 -6.20
CA GLY A 262 -1.78 -10.79 -6.18
C GLY A 262 -1.36 -10.31 -4.80
N SER A 263 -0.24 -9.60 -4.75
CA SER A 263 0.22 -8.92 -3.53
C SER A 263 -0.85 -7.95 -3.02
N SER A 264 -1.16 -8.02 -1.72
CA SER A 264 -2.21 -7.24 -1.06
C SER A 264 -3.65 -7.56 -1.51
N PHE A 265 -3.92 -8.80 -1.90
CA PHE A 265 -5.28 -9.33 -2.08
C PHE A 265 -5.48 -10.57 -1.20
N LYS A 266 -6.74 -10.80 -0.79
CA LYS A 266 -7.15 -11.99 -0.08
C LYS A 266 -8.58 -12.37 -0.46
N ASP A 267 -8.75 -13.57 -0.99
CA ASP A 267 -10.02 -14.16 -1.39
C ASP A 267 -10.81 -13.27 -2.37
N GLY A 268 -10.11 -12.66 -3.34
CA GLY A 268 -10.72 -11.79 -4.33
C GLY A 268 -11.06 -10.38 -3.82
N GLU A 269 -10.46 -9.94 -2.72
CA GLU A 269 -10.68 -8.60 -2.16
C GLU A 269 -9.37 -7.89 -1.83
N LEU A 270 -9.37 -6.56 -1.96
CA LEU A 270 -8.23 -5.73 -1.56
C LEU A 270 -7.94 -5.88 -0.05
N ALA A 271 -6.70 -6.26 0.25
CA ALA A 271 -6.21 -6.54 1.60
C ALA A 271 -4.84 -5.88 1.83
N LEU A 272 -4.86 -4.60 2.23
CA LEU A 272 -3.66 -3.77 2.44
C LEU A 272 -3.00 -3.95 3.82
N GLY A 273 -3.69 -4.56 4.78
CA GLY A 273 -3.33 -4.58 6.20
C GLY A 273 -3.86 -5.80 6.95
N LYS A 274 -4.05 -5.62 8.26
CA LYS A 274 -4.49 -6.66 9.21
C LYS A 274 -5.55 -6.14 10.15
N ASN A 275 -6.48 -7.00 10.54
CA ASN A 275 -7.46 -6.70 11.58
C ASN A 275 -6.81 -6.95 12.94
N VAL A 276 -6.66 -5.92 13.78
CA VAL A 276 -5.99 -6.03 15.09
C VAL A 276 -6.88 -5.53 16.22
N VAL A 277 -6.75 -6.12 17.40
CA VAL A 277 -7.50 -5.67 18.59
C VAL A 277 -6.87 -4.39 19.13
N VAL A 278 -7.61 -3.28 19.01
CA VAL A 278 -7.16 -1.95 19.42
C VAL A 278 -7.86 -1.51 20.69
N ALA A 279 -7.12 -0.92 21.61
CA ALA A 279 -7.65 -0.20 22.77
C ALA A 279 -7.30 1.30 22.73
N PHE A 280 -8.30 2.16 22.92
CA PHE A 280 -8.10 3.60 23.08
C PHE A 280 -7.89 3.97 24.55
N THR A 281 -6.65 3.89 25.02
CA THR A 281 -6.27 4.19 26.41
C THR A 281 -4.92 4.88 26.47
N THR A 282 -4.62 5.61 27.53
CA THR A 282 -3.27 6.14 27.78
C THR A 282 -2.49 5.15 28.64
N TYR A 283 -1.30 4.74 28.21
CA TYR A 283 -0.52 3.74 28.95
C TYR A 283 0.92 4.21 29.18
N LYS A 284 1.24 4.56 30.43
CA LYS A 284 2.58 4.93 30.94
C LYS A 284 3.32 5.99 30.10
N GLY A 285 2.60 6.80 29.33
CA GLY A 285 3.18 7.80 28.42
C GLY A 285 3.80 7.23 27.14
N TYR A 286 3.79 5.91 26.92
CA TYR A 286 4.38 5.30 25.72
C TYR A 286 3.60 5.63 24.44
N ASN A 287 2.32 5.95 24.55
CA ASN A 287 1.50 6.44 23.45
C ASN A 287 1.23 7.95 23.54
N TYR A 288 2.20 8.73 24.00
CA TYR A 288 2.16 10.18 23.94
C TYR A 288 2.06 10.69 22.48
N GLU A 289 1.29 11.75 22.25
CA GLU A 289 0.95 12.25 20.90
C GLU A 289 0.37 11.13 20.01
N ASP A 290 1.10 10.77 18.97
CA ASP A 290 0.76 9.77 17.95
C ASP A 290 1.61 8.50 18.06
N ALA A 291 2.25 8.29 19.20
CA ALA A 291 2.98 7.07 19.44
C ALA A 291 2.01 5.87 19.59
N ILE A 292 2.42 4.73 19.04
CA ILE A 292 1.67 3.48 19.04
C ILE A 292 2.44 2.46 19.86
N ILE A 293 1.73 1.78 20.77
CA ILE A 293 2.25 0.65 21.52
C ILE A 293 1.78 -0.63 20.83
N LEU A 294 2.71 -1.55 20.57
CA LEU A 294 2.42 -2.84 19.96
C LEU A 294 2.64 -3.99 20.94
N ASN A 295 1.81 -5.02 20.86
CA ASN A 295 2.04 -6.30 21.48
C ASN A 295 3.15 -7.08 20.76
N GLU A 296 4.08 -7.67 21.50
CA GLU A 296 5.15 -8.52 20.99
C GLU A 296 4.62 -9.70 20.14
N ARG A 297 3.42 -10.21 20.46
CA ARG A 297 2.74 -11.24 19.66
C ARG A 297 2.68 -10.87 18.17
N LEU A 298 2.39 -9.61 17.83
CA LEU A 298 2.33 -9.16 16.44
C LEU A 298 3.67 -9.30 15.70
N VAL A 299 4.79 -9.23 16.42
CA VAL A 299 6.15 -9.42 15.88
C VAL A 299 6.50 -10.91 15.82
N LYS A 300 6.11 -11.69 16.84
CA LYS A 300 6.31 -13.14 16.90
C LYS A 300 5.57 -13.86 15.76
N ASP A 301 4.32 -13.50 15.53
CA ASP A 301 3.43 -14.12 14.56
C ASP A 301 3.57 -13.54 13.13
N ASP A 302 4.58 -12.68 12.91
CA ASP A 302 4.87 -12.07 11.61
C ASP A 302 3.69 -11.32 10.96
N VAL A 303 2.81 -10.74 11.79
CA VAL A 303 1.55 -10.09 11.37
C VAL A 303 1.80 -8.93 10.40
N PHE A 304 2.78 -8.08 10.72
CA PHE A 304 3.17 -6.91 9.91
C PHE A 304 4.55 -7.10 9.24
N THR A 305 4.89 -8.33 8.86
CA THR A 305 6.14 -8.63 8.15
C THR A 305 5.96 -8.45 6.65
N SER A 306 6.89 -7.76 6.00
CA SER A 306 6.91 -7.52 4.55
C SER A 306 8.17 -8.09 3.92
N ILE A 307 8.11 -8.46 2.63
CA ILE A 307 9.28 -8.87 1.85
C ILE A 307 9.69 -7.72 0.93
N HIS A 308 10.97 -7.37 1.00
CA HIS A 308 11.61 -6.39 0.13
C HIS A 308 12.64 -7.09 -0.76
N ILE A 309 12.69 -6.73 -2.03
CA ILE A 309 13.65 -7.28 -2.98
C ILE A 309 14.60 -6.16 -3.38
N GLU A 310 15.81 -6.22 -2.83
CA GLU A 310 16.88 -5.29 -3.08
C GLU A 310 17.72 -5.79 -4.27
N GLU A 311 17.82 -5.00 -5.33
CA GLU A 311 18.68 -5.29 -6.46
C GLU A 311 20.01 -4.53 -6.32
N GLN A 312 21.12 -5.27 -6.30
CA GLN A 312 22.46 -4.71 -6.28
C GLN A 312 23.19 -5.08 -7.55
N THR A 313 23.74 -4.07 -8.22
CA THR A 313 24.33 -4.22 -9.54
C THR A 313 25.79 -3.77 -9.52
N ILE A 314 26.64 -4.53 -10.20
CA ILE A 314 28.03 -4.17 -10.46
C ILE A 314 28.31 -4.26 -11.96
N GLN A 315 29.04 -3.26 -12.46
CA GLN A 315 29.42 -3.14 -13.86
C GLN A 315 30.92 -3.37 -13.99
N PHE A 316 31.32 -4.20 -14.94
CA PHE A 316 32.71 -4.45 -15.30
C PHE A 316 33.08 -3.53 -16.44
N ARG A 317 34.08 -2.69 -16.23
CA ARG A 317 34.49 -1.65 -17.18
C ARG A 317 35.87 -1.92 -17.75
N THR A 318 36.03 -1.56 -19.02
CA THR A 318 37.32 -1.49 -19.71
C THR A 318 37.98 -0.16 -19.33
N SER A 319 39.18 -0.19 -18.76
CA SER A 319 39.92 1.03 -18.39
C SER A 319 41.26 1.12 -19.12
N ARG A 320 41.90 2.29 -19.13
CA ARG A 320 43.24 2.45 -19.72
C ARG A 320 44.32 1.61 -19.03
N ALA A 321 44.11 1.26 -17.76
CA ALA A 321 45.05 0.44 -16.98
C ALA A 321 44.81 -1.07 -17.16
N GLY A 322 43.75 -1.45 -17.88
CA GLY A 322 43.30 -2.83 -18.06
C GLY A 322 41.82 -2.99 -17.69
N ASP A 323 41.32 -4.21 -17.85
CA ASP A 323 39.91 -4.52 -17.72
C ASP A 323 39.59 -5.01 -16.30
N ASP A 324 38.37 -4.72 -15.84
CA ASP A 324 37.87 -5.29 -14.59
C ASP A 324 37.67 -6.81 -14.75
N GLU A 325 38.25 -7.60 -13.86
CA GLU A 325 38.13 -9.06 -13.89
C GLU A 325 37.14 -9.56 -12.84
N LEU A 326 36.31 -10.53 -13.25
CA LEU A 326 35.40 -11.27 -12.38
C LEU A 326 36.16 -12.49 -11.81
N THR A 327 36.40 -12.51 -10.50
CA THR A 327 37.17 -13.58 -9.86
C THR A 327 36.73 -13.84 -8.42
N ALA A 328 36.91 -15.08 -7.96
CA ALA A 328 36.75 -15.45 -6.56
C ALA A 328 38.01 -15.15 -5.72
N ASP A 329 39.17 -14.98 -6.35
CA ASP A 329 40.43 -14.69 -5.67
C ASP A 329 40.61 -13.17 -5.52
N ILE A 330 40.11 -12.64 -4.40
CA ILE A 330 40.08 -11.20 -4.12
C ILE A 330 41.17 -10.84 -3.10
N PRO A 331 42.05 -9.87 -3.39
CA PRO A 331 43.09 -9.44 -2.47
C PRO A 331 42.54 -8.95 -1.13
N ASN A 332 43.20 -9.34 -0.03
CA ASN A 332 42.97 -8.79 1.31
C ASN A 332 41.53 -8.93 1.85
N VAL A 333 40.75 -9.88 1.33
CA VAL A 333 39.40 -10.18 1.83
C VAL A 333 39.42 -11.42 2.72
N SER A 334 38.64 -11.38 3.80
CA SER A 334 38.54 -12.52 4.73
C SER A 334 37.88 -13.73 4.04
N LYS A 335 38.32 -14.95 4.39
CA LYS A 335 37.67 -16.19 3.95
C LYS A 335 36.20 -16.26 4.35
N TYR A 336 35.83 -15.62 5.46
CA TYR A 336 34.46 -15.54 5.92
C TYR A 336 33.59 -14.76 4.92
N SER A 337 34.03 -13.60 4.45
CA SER A 337 33.27 -12.73 3.53
C SER A 337 33.05 -13.34 2.14
N ILE A 338 33.94 -14.24 1.69
CA ILE A 338 33.86 -14.90 0.37
C ILE A 338 33.21 -16.29 0.42
N ARG A 339 32.77 -16.76 1.60
CA ARG A 339 32.27 -18.14 1.80
C ARG A 339 31.11 -18.53 0.87
N HIS A 340 30.35 -17.54 0.41
CA HIS A 340 29.15 -17.72 -0.40
C HIS A 340 29.40 -17.64 -1.91
N LEU A 341 30.63 -17.33 -2.33
CA LEU A 341 31.00 -17.24 -3.75
C LEU A 341 31.12 -18.64 -4.38
N ASN A 342 30.81 -18.71 -5.67
CA ASN A 342 31.12 -19.84 -6.54
C ASN A 342 32.54 -19.70 -7.14
N ALA A 343 32.96 -20.66 -7.96
CA ALA A 343 34.29 -20.65 -8.59
C ALA A 343 34.52 -19.43 -9.50
N ASN A 344 33.45 -18.83 -10.02
CA ASN A 344 33.49 -17.65 -10.88
C ASN A 344 33.45 -16.34 -10.07
N GLY A 345 33.46 -16.37 -8.74
CA GLY A 345 33.39 -15.16 -7.93
C GLY A 345 32.00 -14.53 -7.81
N ILE A 346 30.93 -15.26 -8.09
CA ILE A 346 29.54 -14.80 -7.94
C ILE A 346 28.88 -15.55 -6.77
N VAL A 347 28.08 -14.86 -5.97
CA VAL A 347 27.29 -15.47 -4.89
C VAL A 347 26.34 -16.56 -5.40
N ARG A 348 26.18 -17.62 -4.62
CA ARG A 348 25.22 -18.70 -4.92
C ARG A 348 23.80 -18.27 -4.57
N VAL A 349 22.84 -18.59 -5.46
CA VAL A 349 21.41 -18.42 -5.19
C VAL A 349 21.00 -19.32 -4.02
N GLY A 350 20.21 -18.79 -3.09
CA GLY A 350 19.83 -19.44 -1.84
C GLY A 350 20.76 -19.15 -0.65
N SER A 351 21.89 -18.45 -0.86
CA SER A 351 22.78 -18.06 0.24
C SER A 351 22.16 -16.97 1.11
N GLU A 352 22.24 -17.12 2.43
CA GLU A 352 21.94 -16.06 3.39
C GLU A 352 23.16 -15.17 3.61
N VAL A 353 23.03 -13.92 3.20
CA VAL A 353 24.11 -12.95 3.19
C VAL A 353 23.90 -11.87 4.23
N VAL A 354 24.98 -11.44 4.86
CA VAL A 354 24.99 -10.36 5.85
C VAL A 354 25.83 -9.17 5.37
N PRO A 355 25.65 -7.97 5.92
CA PRO A 355 26.46 -6.81 5.54
C PRO A 355 27.96 -7.10 5.63
N GLY A 356 28.69 -6.74 4.57
CA GLY A 356 30.13 -7.03 4.44
C GLY A 356 30.48 -8.34 3.72
N ASP A 357 29.51 -9.23 3.47
CA ASP A 357 29.71 -10.37 2.57
C ASP A 357 29.88 -9.90 1.13
N VAL A 358 30.72 -10.60 0.36
CA VAL A 358 30.94 -10.32 -1.06
C VAL A 358 29.86 -11.01 -1.88
N LEU A 359 29.14 -10.22 -2.69
CA LEU A 359 28.13 -10.71 -3.64
C LEU A 359 28.76 -11.06 -4.98
N VAL A 360 29.65 -10.20 -5.46
CA VAL A 360 30.34 -10.37 -6.75
C VAL A 360 31.77 -9.89 -6.58
N GLY A 361 32.72 -10.80 -6.74
CA GLY A 361 34.15 -10.53 -6.70
C GLY A 361 34.59 -9.80 -7.96
N ARG A 362 35.08 -8.57 -7.80
CA ARG A 362 35.64 -7.77 -8.88
C ARG A 362 37.00 -7.26 -8.46
N VAL A 363 37.99 -7.50 -9.31
CA VAL A 363 39.33 -6.93 -9.16
C VAL A 363 39.59 -5.97 -10.30
N SER A 364 40.04 -4.77 -9.96
CA SER A 364 40.43 -3.76 -10.94
C SER A 364 41.95 -3.60 -10.95
N PRO A 365 42.60 -3.45 -12.11
CA PRO A 365 44.02 -3.20 -12.17
C PRO A 365 44.35 -1.88 -11.47
N LYS A 366 45.33 -1.93 -10.57
CA LYS A 366 45.83 -0.77 -9.85
C LYS A 366 46.95 -0.15 -10.69
N GLY A 367 46.88 1.17 -10.92
CA GLY A 367 48.00 1.91 -11.50
C GLY A 367 49.21 1.94 -10.56
N ASP A 368 50.38 2.31 -11.09
CA ASP A 368 51.62 2.42 -10.33
C ASP A 368 51.48 3.49 -9.23
N ASP A 369 51.23 3.05 -8.00
CA ASP A 369 51.31 3.87 -6.80
C ASP A 369 52.75 3.82 -6.28
N ASN A 370 53.32 4.98 -5.95
CA ASN A 370 54.60 5.04 -5.25
C ASN A 370 54.35 4.95 -3.73
N PRO A 371 54.53 3.78 -3.08
CA PRO A 371 54.30 3.65 -1.64
C PRO A 371 55.27 4.51 -0.84
N SER A 372 54.85 4.92 0.36
CA SER A 372 55.70 5.69 1.27
C SER A 372 56.92 4.89 1.73
N GLN A 373 57.93 5.54 2.31
CA GLN A 373 59.12 4.84 2.82
C GLN A 373 58.76 3.86 3.95
N GLU A 374 57.78 4.21 4.78
CA GLU A 374 57.24 3.36 5.85
C GLU A 374 56.54 2.11 5.29
N GLU A 375 55.71 2.26 4.25
CA GLU A 375 55.01 1.15 3.60
C GLU A 375 55.98 0.20 2.89
N LYS A 376 57.04 0.75 2.26
CA LYS A 376 58.12 -0.04 1.65
C LYS A 376 58.86 -0.86 2.70
N LEU A 377 59.20 -0.25 3.84
CA LEU A 377 59.85 -0.95 4.95
C LEU A 377 58.95 -2.06 5.51
N LEU A 378 57.67 -1.77 5.72
CA LEU A 378 56.69 -2.74 6.21
C LEU A 378 56.54 -3.93 5.26
N SER A 379 56.42 -3.68 3.96
CA SER A 379 56.31 -4.72 2.93
C SER A 379 57.56 -5.60 2.88
N ALA A 380 58.75 -5.00 3.07
CA ALA A 380 60.01 -5.74 3.16
C ALA A 380 60.10 -6.62 4.42
N ILE A 381 59.63 -6.13 5.58
CA ILE A 381 59.58 -6.89 6.83
C ILE A 381 58.60 -8.07 6.71
N LEU A 382 57.40 -7.82 6.17
CA LEU A 382 56.34 -8.82 6.03
C LEU A 382 56.53 -9.76 4.84
N GLN A 383 57.56 -9.53 4.01
CA GLN A 383 57.80 -10.25 2.74
C GLN A 383 56.57 -10.31 1.82
N GLN A 384 55.68 -9.31 1.92
CA GLN A 384 54.47 -9.24 1.13
C GLN A 384 54.77 -8.50 -0.17
N ARG A 385 54.53 -9.18 -1.30
CA ARG A 385 54.54 -8.52 -2.62
C ARG A 385 53.29 -7.64 -2.74
N GLN A 386 53.47 -6.42 -3.20
CA GLN A 386 52.35 -5.57 -3.57
C GLN A 386 51.61 -6.22 -4.73
N GLN A 387 50.30 -6.34 -4.59
CA GLN A 387 49.45 -6.85 -5.66
C GLN A 387 49.11 -5.71 -6.62
N ASN A 388 49.14 -6.01 -7.92
CA ASN A 388 48.83 -5.06 -8.98
C ASN A 388 47.31 -4.86 -9.17
N VAL A 389 46.49 -5.44 -8.30
CA VAL A 389 45.04 -5.41 -8.38
C VAL A 389 44.43 -4.89 -7.08
N LYS A 390 43.30 -4.20 -7.18
CA LYS A 390 42.53 -3.66 -6.05
C LYS A 390 41.16 -4.32 -5.99
N ASP A 391 40.70 -4.59 -4.77
CA ASP A 391 39.32 -5.00 -4.50
C ASP A 391 38.35 -3.86 -4.82
N THR A 392 37.50 -4.08 -5.81
CA THR A 392 36.37 -3.21 -6.19
C THR A 392 35.06 -4.00 -6.21
N SER A 393 35.01 -5.09 -5.45
CA SER A 393 33.91 -6.05 -5.40
C SER A 393 32.60 -5.45 -4.89
N LEU A 394 31.49 -6.06 -5.31
CA LEU A 394 30.17 -5.75 -4.77
C LEU A 394 30.00 -6.43 -3.42
N LYS A 395 29.80 -5.64 -2.37
CA LYS A 395 29.54 -6.12 -1.01
C LYS A 395 28.11 -5.79 -0.61
N VAL A 396 27.52 -6.64 0.23
CA VAL A 396 26.19 -6.39 0.79
C VAL A 396 26.19 -5.09 1.57
N LYS A 397 25.33 -4.16 1.18
CA LYS A 397 25.10 -2.89 1.90
C LYS A 397 24.57 -3.14 3.31
N ASN A 398 24.88 -2.23 4.23
CA ASN A 398 24.30 -2.24 5.57
C ASN A 398 22.76 -2.19 5.48
N GLY A 399 22.08 -3.02 6.28
CA GLY A 399 20.62 -3.13 6.26
C GLY A 399 20.05 -4.09 5.20
N HIS A 400 20.84 -4.53 4.21
CA HIS A 400 20.37 -5.42 3.13
C HIS A 400 20.69 -6.91 3.41
N ALA A 401 20.60 -7.32 4.67
CA ALA A 401 20.80 -8.71 5.06
C ALA A 401 19.59 -9.55 4.60
N GLY A 402 19.83 -10.67 3.93
CA GLY A 402 18.73 -11.47 3.40
C GLY A 402 19.19 -12.67 2.58
N THR A 403 18.26 -13.28 1.86
CA THR A 403 18.51 -14.45 1.02
C THR A 403 18.66 -14.02 -0.44
N VAL A 404 19.71 -14.50 -1.11
CA VAL A 404 19.88 -14.27 -2.55
C VAL A 404 18.83 -15.09 -3.31
N ILE A 405 17.93 -14.43 -4.03
CA ILE A 405 16.85 -15.08 -4.78
C ILE A 405 17.18 -15.25 -6.27
N GLY A 406 18.04 -14.41 -6.81
CA GLY A 406 18.34 -14.39 -8.24
C GLY A 406 19.67 -13.71 -8.53
N VAL A 407 20.34 -14.20 -9.56
CA VAL A 407 21.52 -13.56 -10.13
C VAL A 407 21.35 -13.54 -11.65
N GLU A 408 21.46 -12.36 -12.23
CA GLU A 408 21.44 -12.15 -13.67
C GLU A 408 22.79 -11.64 -14.14
N VAL A 409 23.35 -12.27 -15.17
CA VAL A 409 24.62 -11.86 -15.78
C VAL A 409 24.34 -11.44 -17.21
N LEU A 410 24.39 -10.14 -17.46
CA LEU A 410 24.29 -9.55 -18.78
C LEU A 410 25.70 -9.36 -19.33
N SER A 411 25.94 -9.77 -20.58
CA SER A 411 27.27 -9.66 -21.18
C SER A 411 27.20 -9.36 -22.67
N ARG A 412 28.23 -8.67 -23.19
CA ARG A 412 28.36 -8.45 -24.64
C ARG A 412 28.47 -9.77 -25.42
N GLU A 413 29.08 -10.79 -24.81
CA GLU A 413 29.20 -12.14 -25.38
C GLU A 413 27.83 -12.80 -25.60
N ASN A 414 26.88 -12.55 -24.69
CA ASN A 414 25.49 -13.01 -24.79
C ASN A 414 24.63 -12.19 -25.76
N LYS A 415 25.22 -11.24 -26.50
CA LYS A 415 24.56 -10.29 -27.41
C LYS A 415 23.59 -9.32 -26.71
N ASP A 416 23.79 -9.05 -25.43
CA ASP A 416 23.05 -8.01 -24.72
C ASP A 416 23.54 -6.61 -25.15
N GLN A 417 22.61 -5.65 -25.29
CA GLN A 417 22.96 -4.26 -25.56
C GLN A 417 23.44 -3.59 -24.27
N LEU A 418 24.74 -3.31 -24.18
CA LEU A 418 25.39 -2.64 -23.05
C LEU A 418 26.00 -1.31 -23.51
N GLU A 419 26.11 -0.35 -22.59
CA GLU A 419 26.79 0.94 -22.87
C GLU A 419 28.25 0.73 -23.28
N ASP A 420 28.79 1.70 -24.03
CA ASP A 420 30.18 1.67 -24.48
C ASP A 420 31.17 1.72 -23.31
N GLY A 421 32.07 0.74 -23.27
CA GLY A 421 33.05 0.55 -22.18
C GLY A 421 32.57 -0.31 -21.00
N ILE A 422 31.35 -0.87 -21.07
CA ILE A 422 30.87 -1.88 -20.12
C ILE A 422 30.83 -3.24 -20.80
N ASP A 423 31.61 -4.19 -20.29
CA ASP A 423 31.72 -5.54 -20.85
C ASP A 423 30.67 -6.49 -20.28
N LYS A 424 30.40 -6.37 -18.98
CA LYS A 424 29.52 -7.25 -18.22
C LYS A 424 28.81 -6.49 -17.10
N ILE A 425 27.56 -6.86 -16.85
CA ILE A 425 26.78 -6.39 -15.70
C ILE A 425 26.28 -7.60 -14.93
N VAL A 426 26.58 -7.65 -13.63
CA VAL A 426 26.05 -8.67 -12.73
C VAL A 426 25.05 -8.00 -11.80
N LYS A 427 23.81 -8.48 -11.83
CA LYS A 427 22.74 -8.07 -10.94
C LYS A 427 22.47 -9.18 -9.94
N VAL A 428 22.39 -8.82 -8.66
CA VAL A 428 22.07 -9.75 -7.58
C VAL A 428 20.84 -9.25 -6.86
N SER A 429 19.80 -10.07 -6.83
CA SER A 429 18.54 -9.79 -6.12
C SER A 429 18.55 -10.46 -4.76
N ILE A 430 18.36 -9.68 -3.71
CA ILE A 430 18.34 -10.13 -2.31
C ILE A 430 16.94 -9.91 -1.76
N ALA A 431 16.28 -10.98 -1.32
CA ALA A 431 15.04 -10.87 -0.58
C ALA A 431 15.32 -10.64 0.91
N VAL A 432 14.84 -9.53 1.42
CA VAL A 432 14.96 -9.09 2.81
C VAL A 432 13.58 -9.18 3.46
N LYS A 433 13.46 -10.03 4.49
CA LYS A 433 12.26 -10.05 5.34
C LYS A 433 12.35 -8.92 6.36
N ARG A 434 11.42 -7.97 6.30
CA ARG A 434 11.36 -6.82 7.19
C ARG A 434 10.19 -6.96 8.15
N LYS A 435 10.49 -7.42 9.38
CA LYS A 435 9.54 -7.41 10.51
C LYS A 435 9.24 -5.99 10.96
N ILE A 436 8.13 -5.77 11.66
CA ILE A 436 7.82 -4.48 12.25
C ILE A 436 8.73 -4.19 13.46
N LYS A 437 9.19 -2.94 13.59
CA LYS A 437 10.11 -2.50 14.64
C LYS A 437 9.70 -1.17 15.24
N VAL A 438 10.28 -0.85 16.39
CA VAL A 438 10.21 0.50 16.98
C VAL A 438 10.76 1.52 15.99
N GLY A 439 10.01 2.62 15.77
CA GLY A 439 10.30 3.65 14.79
C GLY A 439 9.59 3.49 13.45
N ASP A 440 9.02 2.31 13.15
CA ASP A 440 8.21 2.12 11.96
C ASP A 440 6.90 2.91 12.05
N LYS A 441 6.39 3.33 10.89
CA LYS A 441 5.12 4.06 10.78
C LYS A 441 3.98 3.12 10.43
N MET A 442 2.90 3.25 11.19
CA MET A 442 1.63 2.59 10.95
C MET A 442 0.51 3.61 10.78
N SER A 443 -0.61 3.17 10.23
CA SER A 443 -1.81 3.99 10.09
C SER A 443 -3.05 3.12 10.02
N GLY A 444 -4.18 3.60 10.53
CA GLY A 444 -5.49 3.13 10.08
C GLY A 444 -5.92 3.83 8.78
N ARG A 445 -7.15 3.55 8.33
CA ARG A 445 -7.73 4.16 7.12
C ARG A 445 -8.26 5.59 7.34
N HIS A 446 -8.42 5.99 8.59
CA HIS A 446 -9.04 7.25 9.01
C HIS A 446 -8.04 8.40 9.25
N GLY A 447 -6.86 8.35 8.60
CA GLY A 447 -5.81 9.36 8.77
C GLY A 447 -5.18 9.40 10.18
N ASN A 448 -5.31 8.31 10.94
CA ASN A 448 -4.73 8.09 12.27
C ASN A 448 -3.35 7.42 12.14
N LYS A 449 -2.36 8.20 11.70
CA LYS A 449 -0.97 7.77 11.60
C LYS A 449 -0.28 7.82 12.95
N GLY A 450 0.59 6.85 13.19
CA GLY A 450 1.47 6.87 14.34
C GLY A 450 2.80 6.16 14.10
N VAL A 451 3.72 6.35 15.05
CA VAL A 451 5.03 5.70 15.05
C VAL A 451 5.05 4.69 16.19
N VAL A 452 5.53 3.48 15.93
CA VAL A 452 5.71 2.47 16.97
C VAL A 452 6.76 2.98 17.95
N SER A 453 6.36 3.23 19.20
CA SER A 453 7.27 3.74 20.25
C SER A 453 7.90 2.61 21.06
N ILE A 454 7.14 1.56 21.33
CA ILE A 454 7.57 0.40 22.09
C ILE A 454 6.79 -0.83 21.66
N VAL A 455 7.47 -1.97 21.70
CA VAL A 455 6.87 -3.30 21.60
C VAL A 455 6.89 -3.88 23.01
N LEU A 456 5.72 -4.06 23.62
CA LEU A 456 5.59 -4.62 24.97
C LEU A 456 5.45 -6.14 24.89
N PRO A 457 6.06 -6.89 25.83
CA PRO A 457 5.78 -8.31 26.01
C PRO A 457 4.28 -8.57 26.17
N GLU A 458 3.81 -9.74 25.74
CA GLU A 458 2.39 -10.09 25.79
C GLU A 458 1.85 -10.10 27.22
N GLU A 459 2.68 -10.49 28.18
CA GLU A 459 2.40 -10.47 29.61
C GLU A 459 2.30 -9.06 30.22
N ASP A 460 2.81 -8.02 29.55
CA ASP A 460 2.75 -6.63 30.03
C ASP A 460 1.60 -5.84 29.36
N MET A 461 0.90 -6.46 28.41
CA MET A 461 -0.22 -5.88 27.68
C MET A 461 -1.52 -6.01 28.48
N PRO A 462 -2.31 -4.92 28.59
CA PRO A 462 -3.68 -5.01 29.10
C PRO A 462 -4.51 -6.03 28.32
N TYR A 463 -5.32 -6.79 29.05
CA TYR A 463 -6.16 -7.85 28.50
C TYR A 463 -7.63 -7.68 28.90
N LEU A 464 -8.50 -8.28 28.10
CA LEU A 464 -9.95 -8.32 28.31
C LEU A 464 -10.31 -9.35 29.40
N GLU A 465 -11.55 -9.31 29.92
CA GLU A 465 -12.00 -10.26 30.96
C GLU A 465 -11.94 -11.74 30.53
N ASP A 466 -11.91 -12.01 29.22
CA ASP A 466 -11.75 -13.35 28.64
C ASP A 466 -10.28 -13.83 28.59
N GLY A 467 -9.33 -12.99 28.99
CA GLY A 467 -7.89 -13.25 28.93
C GLY A 467 -7.23 -12.85 27.61
N THR A 468 -7.98 -12.34 26.63
CA THR A 468 -7.42 -11.93 25.34
C THR A 468 -6.61 -10.63 25.51
N PRO A 469 -5.30 -10.62 25.20
CA PRO A 469 -4.51 -9.40 25.25
C PRO A 469 -4.83 -8.47 24.08
N VAL A 470 -4.71 -7.17 24.32
CA VAL A 470 -4.81 -6.14 23.28
C VAL A 470 -3.58 -6.22 22.36
N ASP A 471 -3.78 -5.99 21.06
CA ASP A 471 -2.70 -5.98 20.06
C ASP A 471 -2.04 -4.61 19.95
N VAL A 472 -2.84 -3.54 19.95
CA VAL A 472 -2.39 -2.17 19.72
C VAL A 472 -3.08 -1.22 20.69
N MET A 473 -2.32 -0.34 21.34
CA MET A 473 -2.90 0.75 22.14
C MET A 473 -2.68 2.10 21.46
N LEU A 474 -3.77 2.83 21.27
CA LEU A 474 -3.80 4.17 20.66
C LEU A 474 -4.23 5.21 21.67
N ASN A 475 -3.74 6.44 21.51
CA ASN A 475 -4.11 7.56 22.36
C ASN A 475 -5.55 8.03 22.07
N PRO A 476 -6.47 8.02 23.06
CA PRO A 476 -7.84 8.50 22.86
C PRO A 476 -7.94 9.99 22.53
N GLN A 477 -6.96 10.81 22.94
CA GLN A 477 -6.98 12.26 22.73
C GLN A 477 -6.80 12.65 21.24
N GLY A 478 -6.25 11.74 20.45
CA GLY A 478 -6.07 11.93 19.01
C GLY A 478 -7.37 11.93 18.22
N VAL A 479 -8.47 11.38 18.77
CA VAL A 479 -9.75 11.28 18.03
C VAL A 479 -10.53 12.60 18.03
N PRO A 480 -10.83 13.24 19.19
CA PRO A 480 -11.65 14.45 19.21
C PRO A 480 -10.96 15.65 18.57
N SER A 481 -9.64 15.76 18.72
CA SER A 481 -8.85 16.86 18.13
C SER A 481 -8.79 16.80 16.61
N ARG A 482 -8.94 15.61 16.03
CA ARG A 482 -8.83 15.36 14.58
C ARG A 482 -10.17 15.15 13.89
N MET A 483 -11.24 14.99 14.67
CA MET A 483 -12.61 14.79 14.16
C MET A 483 -12.73 13.62 13.17
N ASN A 484 -11.96 12.54 13.40
CA ASN A 484 -12.04 11.29 12.64
C ASN A 484 -12.75 10.19 13.44
N ILE A 485 -14.05 10.40 13.63
CA ILE A 485 -14.91 9.55 14.47
C ILE A 485 -15.14 8.19 13.81
N GLY A 486 -15.00 8.09 12.48
CA GLY A 486 -15.16 6.85 11.73
C GLY A 486 -14.33 5.70 12.29
N GLN A 487 -13.11 5.98 12.79
CA GLN A 487 -12.25 4.95 13.39
C GLN A 487 -12.86 4.32 14.65
N VAL A 488 -13.67 5.07 15.42
CA VAL A 488 -14.33 4.54 16.63
C VAL A 488 -15.49 3.64 16.23
N LEU A 489 -16.24 4.02 15.19
CA LEU A 489 -17.31 3.19 14.63
C LEU A 489 -16.73 1.91 14.02
N GLU A 490 -15.59 2.01 13.33
CA GLU A 490 -14.86 0.87 12.78
C GLU A 490 -14.48 -0.13 13.88
N ILE A 491 -13.91 0.31 15.01
CA ILE A 491 -13.52 -0.64 16.07
C ILE A 491 -14.70 -1.38 16.68
N HIS A 492 -15.84 -0.70 16.88
CA HIS A 492 -17.03 -1.31 17.47
C HIS A 492 -17.61 -2.35 16.53
N LEU A 493 -17.79 -1.98 15.26
CA LEU A 493 -18.32 -2.90 14.25
C LEU A 493 -17.35 -4.04 13.95
N GLY A 494 -16.04 -3.77 13.96
CA GLY A 494 -15.01 -4.79 13.79
C GLY A 494 -14.98 -5.82 14.93
N MET A 495 -15.25 -5.39 16.17
CA MET A 495 -15.35 -6.32 17.30
C MET A 495 -16.58 -7.23 17.17
N VAL A 496 -17.70 -6.66 16.72
CA VAL A 496 -18.92 -7.43 16.40
C VAL A 496 -18.61 -8.44 15.29
N ALA A 497 -17.96 -7.99 14.21
CA ALA A 497 -17.57 -8.83 13.07
C ALA A 497 -16.70 -10.02 13.51
N LYS A 498 -15.70 -9.77 14.36
CA LYS A 498 -14.84 -10.82 14.93
C LYS A 498 -15.63 -11.82 15.79
N THR A 499 -16.56 -11.33 16.60
CA THR A 499 -17.35 -12.15 17.54
C THR A 499 -18.35 -13.04 16.79
N LEU A 500 -19.09 -12.46 15.83
CA LEU A 500 -20.08 -13.15 15.01
C LEU A 500 -19.47 -13.92 13.83
N LYS A 501 -18.15 -13.75 13.59
CA LYS A 501 -17.42 -14.33 12.44
C LYS A 501 -18.06 -13.97 11.10
N CYS A 502 -18.45 -12.71 10.97
CA CYS A 502 -19.04 -12.15 9.76
C CYS A 502 -18.21 -10.97 9.25
N LYS A 503 -18.61 -10.45 8.09
CA LYS A 503 -18.02 -9.27 7.48
C LYS A 503 -19.12 -8.24 7.25
N TYR A 504 -18.83 -6.97 7.51
CA TYR A 504 -19.75 -5.87 7.25
C TYR A 504 -19.29 -5.06 6.05
N VAL A 505 -20.27 -4.56 5.29
CA VAL A 505 -20.06 -3.64 4.17
C VAL A 505 -20.77 -2.34 4.51
N THR A 506 -20.02 -1.25 4.54
CA THR A 506 -20.48 0.11 4.81
C THR A 506 -19.97 1.03 3.70
N PRO A 507 -20.72 1.16 2.59
CA PRO A 507 -20.35 2.05 1.50
C PRO A 507 -20.18 3.50 1.96
N ALA A 508 -19.32 4.27 1.29
CA ALA A 508 -19.13 5.68 1.60
C ALA A 508 -20.43 6.48 1.40
N PHE A 509 -20.82 7.27 2.40
CA PHE A 509 -22.05 8.10 2.42
C PHE A 509 -23.39 7.34 2.46
N ASP A 510 -23.38 6.02 2.28
CA ASP A 510 -24.53 5.14 2.52
C ASP A 510 -24.16 4.01 3.51
N GLY A 511 -23.47 4.42 4.58
CA GLY A 511 -22.96 3.49 5.58
C GLY A 511 -24.01 3.03 6.58
N ILE A 512 -23.63 2.01 7.35
CA ILE A 512 -24.42 1.44 8.44
C ILE A 512 -24.69 2.51 9.48
N LYS A 513 -25.97 2.73 9.82
CA LYS A 513 -26.36 3.77 10.77
C LYS A 513 -26.05 3.34 12.20
N LYS A 514 -25.88 4.32 13.09
CA LYS A 514 -25.55 4.14 14.50
C LYS A 514 -26.50 3.17 15.22
N GLU A 515 -27.80 3.24 14.92
CA GLU A 515 -28.81 2.37 15.53
C GLU A 515 -28.59 0.89 15.18
N ASP A 516 -28.20 0.60 13.94
CA ASP A 516 -27.94 -0.76 13.49
C ASP A 516 -26.61 -1.29 14.04
N ILE A 517 -25.61 -0.42 14.24
CA ILE A 517 -24.39 -0.79 14.98
C ILE A 517 -24.75 -1.22 16.40
N PHE A 518 -25.63 -0.50 17.11
CA PHE A 518 -26.05 -0.90 18.45
C PHE A 518 -26.81 -2.23 18.46
N LYS A 519 -27.71 -2.46 17.48
CA LYS A 519 -28.38 -3.76 17.34
C LYS A 519 -27.38 -4.89 17.12
N ALA A 520 -26.37 -4.66 16.28
CA ALA A 520 -25.33 -5.65 16.01
C ALA A 520 -24.43 -5.91 17.24
N ILE A 521 -24.13 -4.89 18.04
CA ILE A 521 -23.46 -5.02 19.35
C ILE A 521 -24.29 -5.87 20.32
N GLU A 522 -25.60 -5.65 20.37
CA GLU A 522 -26.52 -6.43 21.19
C GLU A 522 -26.59 -7.90 20.75
N GLU A 523 -26.65 -8.15 19.44
CA GLU A 523 -26.62 -9.50 18.87
C GLU A 523 -25.32 -10.24 19.22
N ALA A 524 -24.19 -9.53 19.24
CA ALA A 524 -22.89 -10.09 19.65
C ALA A 524 -22.72 -10.25 21.17
N ASN A 525 -23.73 -9.94 21.99
CA ASN A 525 -23.64 -9.91 23.45
C ASN A 525 -22.51 -9.02 23.99
N LEU A 526 -22.18 -7.93 23.27
CA LEU A 526 -21.18 -6.96 23.68
C LEU A 526 -21.83 -5.80 24.45
N PRO A 527 -21.08 -5.06 25.30
CA PRO A 527 -21.63 -3.90 25.99
C PRO A 527 -22.12 -2.84 25.01
N LYS A 528 -23.37 -2.35 25.18
CA LYS A 528 -23.95 -1.31 24.30
C LYS A 528 -23.11 -0.03 24.19
N SER A 529 -22.26 0.25 25.18
CA SER A 529 -21.35 1.40 25.17
C SER A 529 -20.16 1.24 24.19
N GLY A 530 -19.92 0.03 23.67
CA GLY A 530 -18.71 -0.31 22.91
C GLY A 530 -17.43 -0.30 23.76
N LYS A 531 -17.56 -0.15 25.09
CA LYS A 531 -16.45 -0.12 26.03
C LYS A 531 -16.42 -1.40 26.85
N GLN A 532 -15.22 -1.92 27.07
CA GLN A 532 -14.96 -3.14 27.82
C GLN A 532 -14.01 -2.85 28.98
N LYS A 533 -14.05 -3.69 30.02
CA LYS A 533 -13.10 -3.60 31.11
C LYS A 533 -11.77 -4.20 30.66
N LEU A 534 -10.69 -3.47 30.92
CA LEU A 534 -9.33 -3.96 30.74
C LEU A 534 -8.70 -4.19 32.10
N ILE A 535 -7.87 -5.21 32.18
CA ILE A 535 -7.12 -5.59 33.37
C ILE A 535 -5.66 -5.25 33.14
N ASP A 536 -5.04 -4.54 34.10
CA ASP A 536 -3.60 -4.31 34.09
C ASP A 536 -2.90 -5.62 34.48
N PRO A 537 -2.02 -6.16 33.64
CA PRO A 537 -1.41 -7.45 33.93
C PRO A 537 -0.38 -7.41 35.05
N ILE A 538 0.19 -6.24 35.37
CA ILE A 538 1.20 -6.10 36.41
C ILE A 538 0.54 -6.09 37.79
N THR A 539 -0.57 -5.36 37.94
CA THR A 539 -1.28 -5.27 39.22
C THR A 539 -2.36 -6.34 39.37
N GLY A 540 -2.89 -6.86 38.26
CA GLY A 540 -4.08 -7.71 38.23
C GLY A 540 -5.39 -6.96 38.49
N GLU A 541 -5.34 -5.63 38.60
CA GLU A 541 -6.52 -4.80 38.85
C GLU A 541 -7.16 -4.33 37.55
N ALA A 542 -8.49 -4.24 37.56
CA ALA A 542 -9.22 -3.64 36.45
C ALA A 542 -8.97 -2.12 36.41
N PHE A 543 -8.92 -1.56 35.20
CA PHE A 543 -8.83 -0.12 35.01
C PHE A 543 -10.04 0.59 35.61
N ASP A 544 -9.85 1.78 36.18
CA ASP A 544 -10.91 2.55 36.86
C ASP A 544 -12.16 2.77 36.00
N ASN A 545 -11.95 2.96 34.69
CA ASN A 545 -13.02 3.20 33.73
C ASN A 545 -12.93 2.20 32.56
N PRO A 546 -14.08 1.77 32.01
CA PRO A 546 -14.08 0.90 30.84
C PRO A 546 -13.50 1.65 29.63
N VAL A 547 -12.74 0.92 28.83
CA VAL A 547 -11.96 1.42 27.69
C VAL A 547 -12.66 1.04 26.40
N SER A 548 -12.59 1.89 25.38
CA SER A 548 -13.08 1.51 24.05
C SER A 548 -12.10 0.51 23.42
N VAL A 549 -12.54 -0.75 23.33
CA VAL A 549 -11.75 -1.85 22.77
C VAL A 549 -12.53 -2.46 21.62
N GLY A 550 -11.86 -2.62 20.48
CA GLY A 550 -12.48 -3.22 19.31
C GLY A 550 -11.46 -3.68 18.28
N VAL A 551 -11.89 -3.95 17.05
CA VAL A 551 -11.00 -4.42 15.99
C VAL A 551 -10.89 -3.37 14.89
N MET A 552 -9.67 -2.89 14.64
CA MET A 552 -9.39 -1.90 13.59
C MET A 552 -8.59 -2.53 12.46
N TYR A 553 -8.80 -2.07 11.22
CA TYR A 553 -7.93 -2.43 10.12
C TYR A 553 -6.70 -1.52 10.06
N MET A 554 -5.53 -2.08 10.40
CA MET A 554 -4.27 -1.34 10.51
C MET A 554 -3.32 -1.68 9.36
N LEU A 555 -2.60 -0.66 8.90
CA LEU A 555 -1.68 -0.69 7.77
C LEU A 555 -0.25 -0.43 8.25
N LYS A 556 0.71 -1.18 7.69
CA LYS A 556 2.14 -0.85 7.77
C LYS A 556 2.51 0.02 6.58
N LEU A 557 3.09 1.19 6.83
CA LEU A 557 3.50 2.10 5.75
C LEU A 557 4.92 1.78 5.27
N ASN A 558 5.25 2.16 4.04
CA ASN A 558 6.60 2.05 3.45
C ASN A 558 7.65 2.99 4.08
N HIS A 559 7.33 3.58 5.22
CA HIS A 559 8.20 4.45 5.99
C HIS A 559 8.82 3.69 7.16
N MET A 560 9.75 2.80 6.83
CA MET A 560 10.46 1.98 7.81
C MET A 560 11.61 2.77 8.44
N VAL A 561 11.94 2.42 9.68
CA VAL A 561 13.04 3.06 10.43
C VAL A 561 14.40 2.74 9.81
N ASP A 562 14.58 1.50 9.35
CA ASP A 562 15.86 1.00 8.81
C ASP A 562 16.32 1.80 7.57
N ASP A 563 15.39 2.34 6.77
CA ASP A 563 15.71 3.17 5.59
C ASP A 563 15.99 4.64 5.94
N LYS A 564 15.59 5.07 7.14
CA LYS A 564 15.69 6.47 7.58
C LYS A 564 16.83 6.72 8.53
N MET A 565 17.36 5.67 9.14
CA MET A 565 18.51 5.77 10.02
C MET A 565 19.77 5.98 9.17
N HIS A 566 20.30 7.19 9.21
CA HIS A 566 21.58 7.52 8.61
C HIS A 566 22.50 8.12 9.66
N SER A 567 23.70 7.54 9.79
CA SER A 567 24.75 8.06 10.66
C SER A 567 26.05 8.10 9.89
N ARG A 568 26.76 9.21 9.97
CA ARG A 568 28.06 9.40 9.33
C ARG A 568 29.03 9.99 10.34
N SER A 569 30.17 9.32 10.53
CA SER A 569 31.30 9.87 11.28
C SER A 569 32.26 10.57 10.31
N VAL A 570 32.84 9.82 9.37
CA VAL A 570 33.69 10.32 8.27
C VAL A 570 33.26 9.60 7.00
N GLY A 571 33.33 10.27 5.84
CA GLY A 571 32.97 9.68 4.55
C GLY A 571 33.60 10.44 3.38
N PRO A 572 33.27 10.08 2.13
CA PRO A 572 33.84 10.72 0.94
C PRO A 572 33.45 12.20 0.86
N TYR A 573 34.37 13.07 0.44
CA TYR A 573 34.10 14.49 0.28
C TYR A 573 33.89 14.83 -1.20
N SER A 574 32.98 15.76 -1.45
CA SER A 574 32.86 16.41 -2.76
C SER A 574 34.20 17.06 -3.13
N LEU A 575 34.75 16.70 -4.28
CA LEU A 575 36.03 17.23 -4.74
C LEU A 575 36.02 18.75 -4.93
N ILE A 576 34.87 19.31 -5.33
CA ILE A 576 34.73 20.75 -5.64
C ILE A 576 34.56 21.57 -4.37
N THR A 577 33.59 21.19 -3.54
CA THR A 577 33.22 21.99 -2.36
C THR A 577 33.98 21.58 -1.10
N GLN A 578 34.68 20.44 -1.13
CA GLN A 578 35.30 19.82 0.05
C GLN A 578 34.30 19.61 1.19
N GLN A 579 33.01 19.51 0.86
CA GLN A 579 31.95 19.21 1.81
C GLN A 579 31.73 17.69 1.86
N PRO A 580 31.33 17.16 3.03
CA PRO A 580 30.96 15.75 3.18
C PRO A 580 29.94 15.28 2.14
#